data_AF-A0A9P0CSZ7-F1
#
_entry.id   AF-A0A9P0CSZ7-F1
#
_cell.length_a   1.000
_cell.length_b   1.000
_cell.length_c   1.000
_cell.angle_alpha   90.00
_cell.angle_beta   90.00
_cell.angle_gamma   90.00
#
_symmetry.space_group_name_H-M   'P 1'
#
loop_
_entity.id
_entity.type
_entity.pdbx_description
1 polymer ?
#
loop_
_entity_poly.entity_id
_entity_poly.type
_entity_poly.pdbx_seq_one_letter_code
_entity_poly.pdbx_strand_id
1 'polypeptide(L)'
;MPKWNQYSTWPVSGEIDIMESRGNRHLVNTSTGVNIGVQQVGSSLHWGPHPFYNRYPYAHYEKESLKGYNVEFHNYQLEWTSNYIKFSIDDVMTGIAVPPEGGFWELGELNKTGLDNPYKRASKMAPFDQEFYIIFNTAVGGQNGYFPDKKEATNSPRDKPWSNNAGDATTAFWKGREQWLPTWNIGTDDSHLQIDYVKVWAI
;
A
#
# COMPACT_ATOMS: atom_id res chain seq x y z
N MET A 1 9.88 -2.80 4.65
CA MET A 1 10.06 -4.26 4.88
C MET A 1 10.92 -4.52 6.11
N PRO A 2 10.74 -5.64 6.83
CA PRO A 2 11.51 -5.94 8.04
C PRO A 2 12.98 -6.19 7.69
N LYS A 3 13.89 -5.74 8.56
CA LYS A 3 15.34 -5.96 8.41
C LYS A 3 15.68 -7.45 8.44
N TRP A 4 14.95 -8.19 9.26
CA TRP A 4 15.06 -9.63 9.42
C TRP A 4 13.68 -10.27 9.41
N ASN A 5 13.57 -11.46 8.81
CA ASN A 5 12.37 -12.29 8.91
C ASN A 5 12.29 -12.99 10.28
N GLN A 6 12.21 -12.19 11.35
CA GLN A 6 12.25 -12.67 12.75
C GLN A 6 11.16 -13.69 13.06
N TYR A 7 9.98 -13.53 12.46
CA TYR A 7 8.82 -14.38 12.72
C TYR A 7 8.61 -15.43 11.63
N SER A 8 8.72 -15.04 10.35
CA SER A 8 8.82 -15.91 9.15
C SER A 8 8.90 -15.03 7.89
N THR A 9 8.72 -15.60 6.69
CA THR A 9 8.55 -14.84 5.45
C THR A 9 7.26 -14.00 5.45
N TRP A 10 7.12 -13.11 4.46
CA TRP A 10 5.95 -12.25 4.33
C TRP A 10 4.63 -13.05 4.30
N PRO A 11 3.56 -12.57 4.96
CA PRO A 11 3.44 -11.31 5.71
C PRO A 11 3.78 -11.45 7.20
N VAL A 12 4.32 -12.60 7.64
CA VAL A 12 4.46 -12.93 9.06
C VAL A 12 5.42 -11.99 9.80
N SER A 13 6.50 -11.55 9.15
CA SER A 13 7.41 -10.54 9.74
C SER A 13 6.98 -9.09 9.47
N GLY A 14 5.79 -8.88 8.93
CA GLY A 14 5.22 -7.56 8.72
C GLY A 14 5.65 -6.85 7.45
N GLU A 15 4.88 -5.83 7.07
CA GLU A 15 5.20 -4.78 6.10
C GLU A 15 4.43 -3.52 6.49
N ILE A 16 5.07 -2.35 6.33
CA ILE A 16 4.50 -1.04 6.65
C ILE A 16 4.54 -0.21 5.38
N ASP A 17 3.38 0.09 4.83
CA ASP A 17 3.22 0.97 3.68
C ASP A 17 2.83 2.35 4.20
N ILE A 18 3.81 3.25 4.24
CA ILE A 18 3.58 4.65 4.64
C ILE A 18 2.71 5.35 3.58
N MET A 19 3.00 5.09 2.31
CA MET A 19 2.28 5.61 1.15
C MET A 19 2.32 4.60 0.02
N GLU A 20 1.14 4.24 -0.48
CA GLU A 20 0.96 3.50 -1.73
C GLU A 20 -0.05 4.29 -2.60
N SER A 21 0.28 4.53 -3.87
CA SER A 21 -0.58 5.31 -4.77
C SER A 21 -0.40 4.91 -6.23
N ARG A 22 -1.35 5.33 -7.06
CA ARG A 22 -1.36 5.07 -8.51
C ARG A 22 -1.20 6.37 -9.27
N GLY A 23 -0.27 6.42 -10.23
CA GLY A 23 -0.02 7.60 -11.05
C GLY A 23 -1.09 7.89 -12.13
N ASN A 24 -2.15 7.10 -12.22
CA ASN A 24 -3.17 7.25 -13.25
C ASN A 24 -4.08 8.46 -12.98
N ARG A 25 -4.12 9.43 -13.90
CA ARG A 25 -4.93 10.65 -13.73
C ARG A 25 -6.44 10.43 -13.82
N HIS A 26 -6.86 9.37 -14.51
CA HIS A 26 -8.26 9.12 -14.84
C HIS A 26 -8.75 7.75 -14.37
N LEU A 27 -8.05 7.12 -13.42
CA LEU A 27 -8.44 5.82 -12.90
C LEU A 27 -9.55 5.98 -11.88
N VAL A 28 -10.78 5.69 -12.30
CA VAL A 28 -12.00 5.90 -11.52
C VAL A 28 -12.66 4.56 -11.21
N ASN A 29 -12.93 4.32 -9.93
CA ASN A 29 -13.74 3.18 -9.48
C ASN A 29 -15.19 3.36 -9.98
N THR A 30 -15.73 2.35 -10.65
CA THR A 30 -17.04 2.42 -11.31
C THR A 30 -18.22 2.40 -10.34
N SER A 31 -18.05 1.83 -9.14
CA SER A 31 -19.12 1.74 -8.15
C SER A 31 -19.19 2.97 -7.25
N THR A 32 -18.05 3.56 -6.91
CA THR A 32 -17.97 4.72 -6.00
C THR A 32 -17.83 6.05 -6.73
N GLY A 33 -17.34 6.05 -7.98
CA GLY A 33 -16.99 7.27 -8.72
C GLY A 33 -15.70 7.95 -8.23
N VAL A 34 -15.01 7.36 -7.25
CA VAL A 34 -13.76 7.88 -6.70
C VAL A 34 -12.62 7.66 -7.69
N ASN A 35 -11.79 8.68 -7.88
CA ASN A 35 -10.54 8.54 -8.61
C ASN A 35 -9.49 7.89 -7.70
N ILE A 36 -9.36 6.56 -7.84
CA ILE A 36 -8.40 5.71 -7.11
C ILE A 36 -6.97 5.78 -7.69
N GLY A 37 -6.78 6.69 -8.64
CA GLY A 37 -5.51 7.07 -9.24
C GLY A 37 -4.80 8.14 -8.41
N VAL A 38 -4.46 9.25 -9.04
CA VAL A 38 -3.71 10.36 -8.41
C VAL A 38 -4.45 11.06 -7.27
N GLN A 39 -5.76 10.85 -7.13
CA GLN A 39 -6.58 11.49 -6.09
C GLN A 39 -6.73 10.66 -4.82
N GLN A 40 -6.10 9.48 -4.75
CA GLN A 40 -6.18 8.61 -3.59
C GLN A 40 -4.79 8.08 -3.22
N VAL A 41 -4.50 8.08 -1.92
CA VAL A 41 -3.32 7.44 -1.34
C VAL A 41 -3.78 6.46 -0.27
N GLY A 42 -3.14 5.29 -0.24
CA GLY A 42 -3.30 4.29 0.79
C GLY A 42 -2.11 4.22 1.75
N SER A 43 -2.38 3.84 3.00
CA SER A 43 -1.39 3.37 3.96
C SER A 43 -1.87 2.03 4.52
N SER A 44 -0.95 1.10 4.74
CA SER A 44 -1.28 -0.26 5.17
C SER A 44 -0.28 -0.80 6.16
N LEU A 45 -0.76 -1.68 7.03
CA LEU A 45 0.07 -2.64 7.75
C LEU A 45 -0.28 -4.02 7.24
N HIS A 46 0.69 -4.81 6.77
CA HIS A 46 0.47 -6.22 6.44
C HIS A 46 1.01 -7.10 7.55
N TRP A 47 0.20 -8.05 8.02
CA TRP A 47 0.60 -9.05 9.00
C TRP A 47 -0.31 -10.28 8.90
N GLY A 48 0.16 -11.40 9.44
CA GLY A 48 -0.65 -12.61 9.55
C GLY A 48 0.24 -13.86 9.42
N PRO A 49 -0.26 -15.05 9.76
CA PRO A 49 0.56 -16.26 9.79
C PRO A 49 0.92 -16.80 8.40
N HIS A 50 0.28 -16.30 7.34
CA HIS A 50 0.46 -16.75 5.96
C HIS A 50 -0.14 -15.71 4.98
N PRO A 51 0.29 -15.62 3.71
CA PRO A 51 -0.33 -14.75 2.70
C PRO A 51 -1.87 -14.82 2.61
N PHE A 52 -2.45 -16.03 2.68
CA PHE A 52 -3.92 -16.23 2.69
C PHE A 52 -4.63 -15.68 3.94
N TYR A 53 -3.88 -15.40 5.01
CA TYR A 53 -4.37 -14.82 6.25
C TYR A 53 -3.75 -13.44 6.49
N ASN A 54 -3.37 -12.72 5.43
CA ASN A 54 -2.95 -11.34 5.54
C ASN A 54 -4.11 -10.48 6.05
N ARG A 55 -3.90 -9.77 7.15
CA ARG A 55 -4.91 -8.99 7.87
C ARG A 55 -4.82 -7.49 7.64
N TYR A 56 -4.13 -7.07 6.59
CA TYR A 56 -4.09 -5.67 6.20
C TYR A 56 -5.43 -4.92 6.16
N PRO A 57 -6.60 -5.52 5.84
CA PRO A 57 -7.86 -4.77 5.85
C PRO A 57 -8.24 -4.20 7.22
N TYR A 58 -7.67 -4.72 8.32
CA TYR A 58 -7.88 -4.21 9.68
C TYR A 58 -7.02 -2.97 10.00
N ALA A 59 -6.04 -2.64 9.17
CA ALA A 59 -5.21 -1.44 9.30
C ALA A 59 -4.79 -0.91 7.91
N HIS A 60 -5.78 -0.85 7.01
CA HIS A 60 -5.68 -0.19 5.72
C HIS A 60 -6.49 1.10 5.77
N TYR A 61 -5.89 2.19 5.32
CA TYR A 61 -6.49 3.52 5.36
C TYR A 61 -6.27 4.20 4.03
N GLU A 62 -7.33 4.83 3.51
CA GLU A 62 -7.26 5.60 2.27
C GLU A 62 -7.60 7.06 2.57
N LYS A 63 -6.92 7.99 1.90
CA LYS A 63 -7.24 9.42 1.96
C LYS A 63 -7.37 9.99 0.56
N GLU A 64 -8.48 10.65 0.32
CA GLU A 64 -8.79 11.27 -0.97
C GLU A 64 -8.41 12.75 -1.00
N SER A 65 -8.02 13.25 -2.18
CA SER A 65 -7.76 14.66 -2.46
C SER A 65 -8.24 15.00 -3.86
N LEU A 66 -9.25 15.87 -3.97
CA LEU A 66 -9.78 16.33 -5.26
C LEU A 66 -8.72 17.03 -6.13
N LYS A 67 -7.75 17.71 -5.49
CA LYS A 67 -6.63 18.35 -6.19
C LYS A 67 -5.67 17.32 -6.79
N GLY A 68 -5.63 16.11 -6.21
CA GLY A 68 -4.65 15.07 -6.50
C GLY A 68 -3.38 15.25 -5.67
N TYR A 69 -2.67 14.14 -5.43
CA TYR A 69 -1.37 14.10 -4.76
C TYR A 69 -0.19 14.25 -5.73
N ASN A 70 -0.48 14.42 -7.03
CA ASN A 70 0.50 14.51 -8.10
C ASN A 70 0.85 15.96 -8.51
N VAL A 71 0.37 16.95 -7.74
CA VAL A 71 0.44 18.38 -8.10
C VAL A 71 1.48 19.16 -7.30
N GLU A 72 1.80 18.69 -6.10
CA GLU A 72 2.78 19.28 -5.19
C GLU A 72 3.41 18.19 -4.31
N PHE A 73 4.50 18.53 -3.64
CA PHE A 73 5.08 17.63 -2.63
C PHE A 73 4.16 17.58 -1.40
N HIS A 74 4.00 16.38 -0.87
CA HIS A 74 3.23 16.12 0.35
C HIS A 74 4.12 15.42 1.38
N ASN A 75 3.89 15.71 2.66
CA ASN A 75 4.56 15.03 3.76
C ASN A 75 3.79 13.77 4.12
N TYR A 76 4.32 12.60 3.77
CA TYR A 76 3.81 11.30 4.20
C TYR A 76 4.52 10.88 5.49
N GLN A 77 3.77 10.73 6.57
CA GLN A 77 4.31 10.62 7.92
C GLN A 77 3.87 9.33 8.60
N LEU A 78 4.82 8.71 9.30
CA LEU A 78 4.61 7.55 10.16
C LEU A 78 5.07 7.91 11.58
N GLU A 79 4.16 7.80 12.54
CA GLU A 79 4.49 7.86 13.96
C GLU A 79 4.31 6.46 14.55
N TRP A 80 5.40 5.88 15.01
CA TRP A 80 5.46 4.48 15.46
C TRP A 80 5.95 4.42 16.90
N THR A 81 5.11 3.88 17.76
CA THR A 81 5.37 3.73 19.20
C THR A 81 5.19 2.29 19.64
N SER A 82 5.47 2.02 20.91
CA SER A 82 5.15 0.75 21.57
C SER A 82 3.64 0.50 21.78
N ASN A 83 2.79 1.47 21.44
CA ASN A 83 1.34 1.41 21.67
C ASN A 83 0.48 1.57 20.42
N TYR A 84 0.99 2.25 19.39
CA TYR A 84 0.26 2.50 18.15
C TYR A 84 1.19 2.78 16.97
N ILE A 85 0.61 2.66 15.78
CA ILE A 85 1.19 3.16 14.53
C ILE A 85 0.17 4.11 13.90
N LYS A 86 0.57 5.36 13.68
CA LYS A 86 -0.28 6.41 13.12
C LYS A 86 0.29 6.90 11.79
N PHE A 87 -0.57 6.98 10.79
CA PHE A 87 -0.27 7.53 9.47
C PHE A 87 -0.86 8.93 9.35
N SER A 88 -0.13 9.84 8.71
CA SER A 88 -0.60 11.20 8.43
C SER A 88 -0.12 11.68 7.08
N ILE A 89 -0.90 12.56 6.47
CA ILE A 89 -0.52 13.28 5.25
C ILE A 89 -0.72 14.76 5.53
N ASP A 90 0.37 15.54 5.41
CA ASP A 90 0.44 16.97 5.71
C ASP A 90 -0.08 17.29 7.12
N ASP A 91 0.45 16.59 8.12
CA ASP A 91 0.11 16.69 9.54
C ASP A 91 -1.36 16.35 9.89
N VAL A 92 -2.15 15.91 8.91
CA VAL A 92 -3.52 15.46 9.10
C VAL A 92 -3.58 13.93 9.12
N MET A 93 -3.99 13.38 10.26
CA MET A 93 -4.12 11.94 10.48
C MET A 93 -4.99 11.27 9.41
N THR A 94 -4.43 10.25 8.78
CA THR A 94 -5.13 9.38 7.81
C THR A 94 -5.70 8.15 8.51
N GLY A 95 -4.96 7.58 9.47
CA GLY A 95 -5.38 6.39 10.19
C GLY A 95 -4.45 6.05 11.34
N ILE A 96 -4.93 5.21 12.25
CA ILE A 96 -4.17 4.75 13.41
C ILE A 96 -4.51 3.30 13.75
N ALA A 97 -3.48 2.47 13.87
CA ALA A 97 -3.58 1.11 14.37
C ALA A 97 -3.17 1.09 15.84
N VAL A 98 -4.11 0.74 16.72
CA VAL A 98 -3.89 0.54 18.15
C VAL A 98 -4.21 -0.92 18.47
N PRO A 99 -3.21 -1.82 18.52
CA PRO A 99 -3.49 -3.21 18.85
C PRO A 99 -3.97 -3.34 20.30
N PRO A 100 -4.94 -4.24 20.58
CA PRO A 100 -5.34 -4.58 21.95
C PRO A 100 -4.22 -5.32 22.68
N GLU A 101 -4.46 -5.75 23.93
CA GLU A 101 -3.47 -6.46 24.74
C GLU A 101 -2.99 -7.77 24.08
N GLY A 102 -3.85 -8.49 23.34
CA GLY A 102 -3.46 -9.65 22.54
C GLY A 102 -2.71 -9.32 21.24
N GLY A 103 -2.36 -8.04 21.04
CA GLY A 103 -1.54 -7.56 19.94
C GLY A 103 -2.22 -7.59 18.57
N PHE A 104 -1.41 -7.51 17.51
CA PHE A 104 -1.90 -7.60 16.13
C PHE A 104 -2.57 -8.94 15.81
N TRP A 105 -2.23 -10.01 16.53
CA TRP A 105 -2.91 -11.30 16.39
C TRP A 105 -4.41 -11.19 16.74
N GLU A 106 -4.72 -10.52 17.85
CA GLU A 106 -6.09 -10.25 18.26
C GLU A 106 -6.75 -9.21 17.37
N LEU A 107 -6.04 -8.12 17.01
CA LEU A 107 -6.56 -7.07 16.11
C LEU A 107 -7.05 -7.66 14.77
N GLY A 108 -6.30 -8.62 14.21
CA GLY A 108 -6.65 -9.29 12.96
C GLY A 108 -7.63 -10.46 13.10
N GLU A 109 -8.27 -10.62 14.27
CA GLU A 109 -9.20 -11.72 14.59
C GLU A 109 -8.62 -13.13 14.30
N LEU A 110 -7.30 -13.31 14.44
CA LEU A 110 -6.63 -14.55 14.03
C LEU A 110 -6.84 -15.70 15.04
N ASN A 111 -7.27 -15.41 16.27
CA ASN A 111 -7.67 -16.42 17.25
C ASN A 111 -8.75 -17.39 16.71
N LYS A 112 -9.61 -16.93 15.80
CA LYS A 112 -10.69 -17.73 15.21
C LYS A 112 -10.21 -18.73 14.16
N THR A 113 -8.95 -18.64 13.72
CA THR A 113 -8.40 -19.49 12.66
C THR A 113 -7.95 -20.87 13.14
N GLY A 114 -7.71 -21.03 14.45
CA GLY A 114 -7.12 -22.25 15.02
C GLY A 114 -5.63 -22.44 14.69
N LEU A 115 -4.99 -21.47 14.05
CA LEU A 115 -3.56 -21.52 13.72
C LEU A 115 -2.70 -21.14 14.94
N ASP A 116 -1.47 -21.63 14.95
CA ASP A 116 -0.48 -21.23 15.96
C ASP A 116 -0.09 -19.76 15.78
N ASN A 117 -0.22 -18.98 16.86
CA ASN A 117 0.18 -17.58 16.88
C ASN A 117 1.73 -17.46 16.90
N PRO A 118 2.37 -16.93 15.83
CA PRO A 118 3.82 -16.77 15.77
C PRO A 118 4.32 -15.66 16.72
N TYR A 119 3.44 -14.77 17.18
CA TYR A 119 3.77 -13.62 18.02
C TYR A 119 3.55 -13.87 19.52
N LYS A 120 3.13 -15.09 19.92
CA LYS A 120 2.68 -15.41 21.28
C LYS A 120 3.67 -15.15 22.43
N ARG A 121 4.95 -14.93 22.11
CA ARG A 121 6.03 -14.61 23.08
C ARG A 121 6.70 -13.26 22.81
N ALA A 122 6.13 -12.48 21.90
CA ALA A 122 6.66 -11.18 21.51
C ALA A 122 5.87 -10.05 22.17
N SER A 123 6.23 -8.80 21.86
CA SER A 123 5.45 -7.67 22.35
C SER A 123 4.09 -7.59 21.67
N LYS A 124 3.15 -6.80 22.22
CA LYS A 124 1.85 -6.54 21.57
C LYS A 124 1.98 -5.88 20.18
N MET A 125 3.13 -5.26 19.91
CA MET A 125 3.41 -4.61 18.63
C MET A 125 3.92 -5.58 17.56
N ALA A 126 4.26 -6.83 17.90
CA ALA A 126 4.69 -7.82 16.92
C ALA A 126 3.65 -7.99 15.79
N PRO A 127 4.08 -8.02 14.51
CA PRO A 127 5.47 -8.10 14.06
C PRO A 127 6.20 -6.75 13.91
N PHE A 128 5.54 -5.63 14.19
CA PHE A 128 6.07 -4.26 14.13
C PHE A 128 6.82 -3.87 15.41
N ASP A 129 7.54 -4.82 15.99
CA ASP A 129 8.44 -4.63 17.12
C ASP A 129 9.90 -4.93 16.79
N GLN A 130 10.19 -5.08 15.49
CA GLN A 130 11.52 -5.31 14.92
C GLN A 130 11.95 -4.11 14.09
N GLU A 131 13.24 -4.03 13.73
CA GLU A 131 13.74 -3.00 12.81
C GLU A 131 13.24 -3.23 11.37
N PHE A 132 12.93 -2.15 10.64
CA PHE A 132 12.50 -2.17 9.24
C PHE A 132 13.43 -1.32 8.38
N TYR A 133 13.64 -1.72 7.12
CA TYR A 133 14.22 -0.87 6.09
C TYR A 133 13.15 0.05 5.49
N ILE A 134 13.57 1.27 5.16
CA ILE A 134 12.82 2.20 4.31
C ILE A 134 13.11 1.83 2.86
N ILE A 135 12.06 1.67 2.06
CA ILE A 135 12.13 1.32 0.65
C ILE A 135 11.33 2.36 -0.13
N PHE A 136 11.90 2.82 -1.23
CA PHE A 136 11.20 3.61 -2.23
C PHE A 136 11.28 2.86 -3.55
N ASN A 137 10.14 2.68 -4.21
CA ASN A 137 10.09 2.05 -5.51
C ASN A 137 8.92 2.62 -6.32
N THR A 138 9.04 2.46 -7.64
CA THR A 138 7.92 2.65 -8.57
C THR A 138 7.66 1.31 -9.23
N ALA A 139 6.51 0.71 -8.93
CA ALA A 139 6.07 -0.52 -9.58
C ALA A 139 5.26 -0.20 -10.86
N VAL A 140 5.28 -1.12 -11.83
CA VAL A 140 4.54 -0.99 -13.09
C VAL A 140 3.78 -2.28 -13.37
N GLY A 141 2.45 -2.18 -13.46
CA GLY A 141 1.57 -3.32 -13.70
C GLY A 141 1.29 -4.14 -12.44
N GLY A 142 0.89 -5.40 -12.63
CA GLY A 142 0.57 -6.33 -11.54
C GLY A 142 -0.76 -7.06 -11.78
N GLN A 143 -0.87 -8.28 -11.26
CA GLN A 143 -2.07 -9.14 -11.36
C GLN A 143 -2.77 -9.38 -10.02
N ASN A 144 -2.25 -8.80 -8.93
CA ASN A 144 -2.75 -8.96 -7.57
C ASN A 144 -4.06 -8.18 -7.28
N GLY A 145 -4.68 -7.57 -8.30
CA GLY A 145 -5.88 -6.74 -8.14
C GLY A 145 -5.59 -5.28 -7.82
N TYR A 146 -4.33 -4.89 -7.60
CA TYR A 146 -3.98 -3.50 -7.28
C TYR A 146 -4.46 -2.51 -8.35
N PHE A 147 -4.33 -2.88 -9.62
CA PHE A 147 -5.07 -2.25 -10.72
C PHE A 147 -6.33 -3.08 -11.00
N PRO A 148 -7.55 -2.60 -10.71
CA PRO A 148 -8.77 -3.37 -10.94
C PRO A 148 -9.01 -3.62 -12.44
N ASP A 149 -9.81 -4.63 -12.77
CA ASP A 149 -10.22 -4.86 -14.15
C ASP A 149 -11.36 -3.89 -14.53
N LYS A 150 -11.72 -3.85 -15.83
CA LYS A 150 -12.60 -2.81 -16.41
C LYS A 150 -13.99 -2.73 -15.77
N LYS A 151 -14.46 -3.81 -15.15
CA LYS A 151 -15.76 -3.84 -14.48
C LYS A 151 -15.73 -3.00 -13.20
N GLU A 152 -14.60 -2.98 -12.49
CA GLU A 152 -14.42 -2.34 -11.20
C GLU A 152 -13.82 -0.93 -11.30
N ALA A 153 -12.99 -0.66 -12.32
CA ALA A 153 -12.43 0.66 -12.56
C ALA A 153 -12.23 0.94 -14.05
N THR A 154 -12.29 2.22 -14.43
CA THR A 154 -12.01 2.69 -15.80
C THR A 154 -10.87 3.69 -15.79
N ASN A 155 -10.10 3.77 -16.87
CA ASN A 155 -9.00 4.74 -17.03
C ASN A 155 -9.14 5.50 -18.35
N SER A 156 -10.26 6.22 -18.53
CA SER A 156 -10.55 6.85 -19.83
C SER A 156 -9.57 7.97 -20.19
N PRO A 157 -9.09 8.10 -21.45
CA PRO A 157 -9.47 7.32 -22.63
C PRO A 157 -8.61 6.06 -22.88
N ARG A 158 -7.79 5.63 -21.93
CA ARG A 158 -6.78 4.56 -22.08
C ARG A 158 -7.04 3.43 -21.09
N ASP A 159 -7.81 2.45 -21.52
CA ASP A 159 -8.12 1.27 -20.71
C ASP A 159 -6.86 0.49 -20.31
N LYS A 160 -6.96 -0.25 -19.20
CA LYS A 160 -5.94 -1.19 -18.75
C LYS A 160 -5.72 -2.28 -19.82
N PRO A 161 -4.48 -2.47 -20.34
CA PRO A 161 -4.24 -3.39 -21.46
C PRO A 161 -4.10 -4.87 -21.07
N TRP A 162 -4.20 -5.23 -19.79
CA TRP A 162 -4.15 -6.62 -19.31
C TRP A 162 -5.31 -6.93 -18.35
N SER A 163 -5.61 -8.22 -18.15
CA SER A 163 -6.52 -8.68 -17.09
C SER A 163 -5.74 -9.32 -15.95
N ASN A 164 -6.25 -9.17 -14.72
CA ASN A 164 -5.65 -9.79 -13.54
C ASN A 164 -5.60 -11.33 -13.61
N ASN A 165 -6.50 -11.97 -14.36
CA ASN A 165 -6.58 -13.43 -14.47
C ASN A 165 -5.92 -14.01 -15.73
N ALA A 166 -5.31 -13.17 -16.57
CA ALA A 166 -4.72 -13.62 -17.84
C ALA A 166 -3.31 -14.20 -17.65
N GLY A 167 -3.02 -15.34 -18.28
CA GLY A 167 -1.68 -15.95 -18.25
C GLY A 167 -0.61 -15.18 -19.03
N ASP A 168 -1.01 -14.25 -19.90
CA ASP A 168 -0.15 -13.45 -20.77
C ASP A 168 -0.16 -11.95 -20.40
N ALA A 169 -0.56 -11.60 -19.18
CA ALA A 169 -0.76 -10.22 -18.74
C ALA A 169 0.45 -9.30 -18.99
N THR A 170 1.68 -9.79 -18.77
CA THR A 170 2.91 -9.02 -19.04
C THR A 170 3.12 -8.75 -20.54
N THR A 171 2.77 -9.72 -21.39
CA THR A 171 2.82 -9.55 -22.85
C THR A 171 1.74 -8.58 -23.32
N ALA A 172 0.53 -8.68 -22.77
CA ALA A 172 -0.57 -7.76 -23.07
C ALA A 172 -0.23 -6.32 -22.64
N PHE A 173 0.36 -6.15 -21.46
CA PHE A 173 0.88 -4.88 -20.98
C PHE A 173 1.89 -4.26 -21.97
N TRP A 174 2.87 -5.03 -22.43
CA TRP A 174 3.87 -4.57 -23.39
C TRP A 174 3.30 -4.25 -24.78
N LYS A 175 2.35 -5.06 -25.26
CA LYS A 175 1.65 -4.80 -26.53
C LYS A 175 0.83 -3.52 -26.47
N GLY A 176 0.29 -3.17 -25.29
CA GLY A 176 -0.43 -1.93 -25.03
C GLY A 176 0.44 -0.67 -24.88
N ARG A 177 1.77 -0.75 -25.04
CA ARG A 177 2.69 0.38 -24.78
C ARG A 177 2.39 1.66 -25.54
N GLU A 178 1.84 1.59 -26.74
CA GLU A 178 1.47 2.79 -27.49
C GLU A 178 0.36 3.60 -26.80
N GLN A 179 -0.41 2.97 -25.89
CA GLN A 179 -1.42 3.65 -25.09
C GLN A 179 -0.81 4.37 -23.89
N TRP A 180 0.09 3.73 -23.14
CA TRP A 180 0.59 4.23 -21.86
C TRP A 180 1.97 4.91 -21.95
N LEU A 181 2.86 4.51 -22.86
CA LEU A 181 4.21 5.06 -22.94
C LEU A 181 4.21 6.58 -23.20
N PRO A 182 3.33 7.13 -24.07
CA PRO A 182 3.25 8.58 -24.24
C PRO A 182 2.82 9.33 -22.98
N THR A 183 2.11 8.69 -22.03
CA THR A 183 1.64 9.37 -20.82
C THR A 183 2.72 9.54 -19.76
N TRP A 184 3.88 8.89 -19.92
CA TRP A 184 5.02 9.06 -19.02
C TRP A 184 5.78 10.35 -19.30
N ASN A 185 5.53 11.03 -20.44
CA ASN A 185 6.15 12.32 -20.74
C ASN A 185 7.67 12.32 -20.47
N ILE A 186 8.39 11.33 -21.01
CA ILE A 186 9.79 10.96 -20.65
C ILE A 186 10.78 12.14 -20.67
N GLY A 187 10.48 13.22 -21.39
CA GLY A 187 11.28 14.46 -21.38
C GLY A 187 11.02 15.40 -20.20
N THR A 188 10.18 15.02 -19.23
CA THR A 188 9.75 15.83 -18.08
C THR A 188 9.75 15.00 -16.81
N ASP A 189 9.66 15.64 -15.66
CA ASP A 189 9.55 14.96 -14.36
C ASP A 189 8.10 14.61 -13.96
N ASP A 190 7.15 14.77 -14.89
CA ASP A 190 5.70 14.66 -14.68
C ASP A 190 5.21 13.23 -14.34
N SER A 191 6.03 12.21 -14.56
CA SER A 191 5.70 10.81 -14.21
C SER A 191 6.73 10.13 -13.30
N HIS A 192 7.67 10.88 -12.75
CA HIS A 192 8.71 10.34 -11.88
C HIS A 192 8.21 10.28 -10.43
N LEU A 193 8.68 9.27 -9.68
CA LEU A 193 8.61 9.32 -8.22
C LEU A 193 9.69 10.30 -7.76
N GLN A 194 9.27 11.42 -7.20
CA GLN A 194 10.16 12.46 -6.69
C GLN A 194 10.17 12.44 -5.17
N ILE A 195 11.36 12.52 -4.59
CA ILE A 195 11.57 12.58 -3.13
C ILE A 195 12.48 13.77 -2.88
N ASP A 196 11.96 14.77 -2.20
CA ASP A 196 12.75 15.94 -1.78
C ASP A 196 13.64 15.59 -0.57
N TYR A 197 13.03 15.00 0.47
CA TYR A 197 13.77 14.60 1.66
C TYR A 197 13.15 13.39 2.37
N VAL A 198 13.97 12.77 3.23
CA VAL A 198 13.56 11.76 4.20
C VAL A 198 14.11 12.16 5.56
N LYS A 199 13.28 12.16 6.59
CA LYS A 199 13.68 12.44 7.97
C LYS A 199 13.23 11.30 8.87
N VAL A 200 14.13 10.84 9.73
CA VAL A 200 13.87 9.78 10.70
C VAL A 200 14.49 10.20 12.02
N TRP A 201 13.70 10.19 13.09
CA TRP A 201 14.14 10.54 14.43
C TRP A 201 13.32 9.76 15.48
N ALA A 202 13.85 9.64 16.69
CA ALA A 202 13.13 9.08 17.82
C ALA A 202 12.27 10.16 18.50
N ILE A 203 11.12 9.77 19.01
CA ILE A 203 10.19 10.62 19.79
C ILE A 203 10.27 10.33 21.28
#